data_AF-A0A929ZP41-F1
#
_entry.id   AF-A0A929ZP41-F1
#
_cell.length_a   1.000
_cell.length_b   1.000
_cell.length_c   1.000
_cell.angle_alpha   90.00
_cell.angle_beta   90.00
_cell.angle_gamma   90.00
#
_symmetry.space_group_name_H-M   'P 1'
#
loop_
_entity.id
_entity.type
_entity.pdbx_description
1 polymer ?
#
loop_
_entity_poly.entity_id
_entity_poly.type
_entity_poly.pdbx_seq_one_letter_code
_entity_poly.pdbx_strand_id
1 'polypeptide(L)'
;LKNIEALLAEAGLNMSYVLKTTVFVKNMEEFAAMNEVYSRFFQKPFPARSAVAVKDIAFNAKVEIEAFAMDTRALEVLCAEDGCHTCNDYCCETKLDIQ
;
A
#
# COMPACT_ATOMS: atom_id res chain seq x y z
N LEU A 1 5.79 -1.70 10.53
CA LEU A 1 5.63 -2.14 9.12
C LEU A 1 5.92 -3.63 8.93
N LYS A 2 6.90 -4.24 9.62
CA LYS A 2 7.12 -5.70 9.58
C LYS A 2 5.86 -6.56 9.83
N ASN A 3 4.95 -6.12 10.68
CA ASN A 3 3.68 -6.83 10.91
C ASN A 3 2.81 -6.88 9.65
N ILE A 4 2.72 -5.77 8.89
CA ILE A 4 2.00 -5.72 7.61
C ILE A 4 2.70 -6.60 6.58
N GLU A 5 4.04 -6.54 6.51
CA GLU A 5 4.84 -7.39 5.62
C GLU A 5 4.61 -8.89 5.89
N ALA A 6 4.58 -9.30 7.17
CA ALA A 6 4.31 -10.68 7.55
C ALA A 6 2.89 -11.13 7.16
N LEU A 7 1.87 -10.29 7.40
CA LEU A 7 0.49 -10.59 7.00
C LEU A 7 0.33 -10.71 5.49
N LEU A 8 1.00 -9.85 4.72
CA LEU A 8 1.01 -9.95 3.26
C LEU A 8 1.70 -11.24 2.81
N ALA A 9 2.83 -11.60 3.43
CA ALA A 9 3.56 -12.82 3.11
C ALA A 9 2.72 -14.10 3.36
N GLU A 10 1.89 -14.12 4.42
CA GLU A 10 0.95 -15.22 4.68
C GLU A 10 -0.08 -15.39 3.55
N ALA A 11 -0.45 -14.31 2.86
CA ALA A 11 -1.32 -14.32 1.68
C ALA A 11 -0.55 -14.52 0.35
N GLY A 12 0.77 -14.74 0.40
CA GLY A 12 1.64 -14.81 -0.78
C GLY A 12 1.82 -13.48 -1.51
N LEU A 13 1.59 -12.37 -0.80
CA LEU A 13 1.78 -10.99 -1.28
C LEU A 13 3.03 -10.38 -0.64
N ASN A 14 3.40 -9.19 -1.10
CA ASN A 14 4.49 -8.39 -0.56
C ASN A 14 4.10 -6.90 -0.50
N MET A 15 5.01 -6.04 0.00
CA MET A 15 4.74 -4.61 0.20
C MET A 15 4.37 -3.83 -1.08
N SER A 16 4.66 -4.34 -2.28
CA SER A 16 4.25 -3.72 -3.56
C SER A 16 2.74 -3.74 -3.80
N TYR A 17 2.01 -4.65 -3.13
CA TYR A 17 0.56 -4.77 -3.26
C TYR A 17 -0.20 -3.79 -2.34
N VAL A 18 0.50 -3.01 -1.53
CA VAL A 18 -0.10 -1.96 -0.70
C VAL A 18 -0.40 -0.73 -1.57
N LEU A 19 -1.67 -0.37 -1.68
CA LEU A 19 -2.13 0.75 -2.51
C LEU A 19 -2.29 2.05 -1.72
N LYS A 20 -2.70 1.96 -0.46
CA LYS A 20 -2.97 3.11 0.41
C LYS A 20 -2.52 2.83 1.83
N THR A 21 -1.90 3.82 2.46
CA THR A 21 -1.64 3.81 3.91
C THR A 21 -2.23 5.03 4.60
N THR A 22 -2.68 4.84 5.83
CA THR A 22 -3.05 5.93 6.75
C THR A 22 -2.13 5.84 7.96
N VAL A 23 -1.39 6.93 8.22
CA VAL A 23 -0.42 7.01 9.31
C VAL A 23 -0.96 7.93 10.39
N PHE A 24 -1.21 7.36 11.56
CA PHE A 24 -1.60 8.09 12.76
C PHE A 24 -0.34 8.34 13.60
N VAL A 25 -0.05 9.60 13.91
CA VAL A 25 1.14 9.99 14.67
C VAL A 25 0.71 10.70 15.95
N LYS A 26 1.24 10.29 17.10
CA LYS A 26 0.91 10.90 18.40
C LYS A 26 1.60 12.26 18.60
N ASN A 27 2.87 12.38 18.20
CA ASN A 27 3.63 13.64 18.24
C ASN A 27 4.22 13.97 16.86
N MET A 28 3.83 15.12 16.30
CA MET A 28 4.30 15.56 14.98
C MET A 28 5.80 15.90 14.92
N GLU A 29 6.45 16.13 16.07
CA GLU A 29 7.90 16.28 16.13
C GLU A 29 8.64 15.00 15.70
N GLU A 30 8.00 13.83 15.88
CA GLU A 30 8.56 12.53 15.47
C GLU A 30 8.28 12.19 14.00
N PHE A 31 7.57 13.05 13.26
CA PHE A 31 7.15 12.79 11.88
C PHE A 31 8.33 12.52 10.94
N ALA A 32 9.41 13.30 11.06
CA ALA A 32 10.60 13.14 10.23
C ALA A 32 11.27 11.76 10.44
N ALA A 33 11.44 11.36 11.70
CA ALA A 33 12.03 10.07 12.06
C ALA A 33 11.14 8.89 11.61
N MET A 34 9.81 9.01 11.77
CA MET A 34 8.87 8.03 11.25
C MET A 34 8.97 7.89 9.72
N ASN A 35 9.04 9.01 9.00
CA ASN A 35 9.10 9.01 7.54
C ASN A 35 10.39 8.37 7.01
N GLU A 36 11.52 8.55 7.71
CA GLU A 36 12.78 7.90 7.38
C GLU A 36 12.70 6.37 7.52
N VAL A 37 12.02 5.87 8.56
CA VAL A 37 11.80 4.43 8.70
C VAL A 37 10.81 3.94 7.64
N TYR A 38 9.72 4.68 7.42
CA TYR A 38 8.68 4.35 6.44
C TYR A 38 9.24 4.17 5.02
N SER A 39 10.13 5.06 4.58
CA SER A 39 10.69 5.02 3.22
C SER A 39 11.56 3.79 2.95
N ARG A 40 12.04 3.10 3.98
CA ARG A 40 12.82 1.86 3.84
C ARG A 40 11.95 0.66 3.47
N PHE A 41 10.64 0.72 3.69
CA PHE A 41 9.71 -0.38 3.45
C PHE A 41 8.96 -0.27 2.12
N PHE A 42 8.91 0.91 1.50
CA PHE A 42 8.17 1.15 0.27
C PHE A 42 9.09 1.63 -0.83
N GLN A 43 8.89 1.11 -2.04
CA GLN A 43 9.60 1.53 -3.25
C GLN A 43 8.58 2.04 -4.28
N LYS A 44 9.05 2.62 -5.40
CA LYS A 44 8.16 3.07 -6.48
C LYS A 44 7.48 1.87 -7.15
N PRO A 45 6.18 1.96 -7.53
CA PRO A 45 5.27 3.07 -7.26
C PRO A 45 4.87 3.12 -5.76
N PHE A 46 4.97 4.30 -5.15
CA PHE A 46 4.66 4.44 -3.73
C PHE A 46 3.16 4.39 -3.48
N PRO A 47 2.69 3.83 -2.35
CA PRO A 47 1.28 3.88 -1.98
C PRO A 47 0.82 5.32 -1.79
N ALA A 48 -0.45 5.58 -2.08
CA ALA A 48 -1.10 6.79 -1.63
C ALA A 48 -1.02 6.87 -0.09
N ARG A 49 -0.84 8.06 0.47
CA ARG A 49 -0.66 8.21 1.92
C ARG A 49 -1.44 9.39 2.49
N SER A 50 -2.10 9.14 3.62
CA SER A 50 -2.60 10.19 4.52
C SER A 50 -1.81 10.10 5.82
N ALA A 51 -1.36 11.23 6.37
CA ALA A 51 -0.70 11.27 7.66
C ALA A 51 -1.35 12.34 8.53
N VAL A 52 -1.79 11.98 9.73
CA VAL A 52 -2.55 12.86 10.62
C VAL A 52 -2.05 12.75 12.06
N ALA A 53 -2.08 13.87 12.77
CA ALA A 53 -1.84 13.91 14.20
C ALA A 53 -3.09 13.46 14.95
N VAL A 54 -2.93 12.60 15.96
CA VAL A 54 -4.03 12.13 16.82
C VAL A 54 -3.68 12.32 18.28
N LYS A 55 -4.70 12.50 19.13
CA LYS A 55 -4.51 12.71 20.56
C LYS A 55 -3.87 11.51 21.25
N ASP A 56 -4.41 10.32 21.00
CA ASP A 56 -3.97 9.07 21.60
C ASP A 56 -4.11 7.92 20.60
N ILE A 57 -3.29 6.89 20.81
CA ILE A 57 -3.23 5.65 20.02
C ILE A 57 -3.34 4.49 21.01
N ALA A 58 -3.94 3.36 20.59
CA ALA A 58 -4.08 2.17 21.42
C ALA A 58 -2.73 1.75 22.02
N PHE A 59 -2.75 1.26 23.26
CA PHE A 59 -1.55 0.86 24.01
C PHE A 59 -0.49 1.96 24.16
N ASN A 60 -0.88 3.23 24.05
CA ASN A 60 0.02 4.39 24.12
C ASN A 60 1.17 4.32 23.08
N ALA A 61 0.90 3.74 21.91
CA ALA A 61 1.87 3.69 20.82
C ALA A 61 2.17 5.10 20.27
N LYS A 62 3.34 5.24 19.65
CA LYS A 62 3.80 6.51 19.05
C LYS A 62 3.22 6.73 17.64
N VAL A 63 3.10 5.63 16.89
CA VAL A 63 2.65 5.60 15.50
C VAL A 63 1.80 4.35 15.29
N GLU A 64 0.68 4.51 14.60
CA GLU A 64 -0.13 3.42 14.08
C GLU A 64 -0.27 3.58 12.56
N ILE A 65 -0.22 2.47 11.82
CA ILE A 65 -0.31 2.49 10.36
C ILE A 65 -1.36 1.48 9.94
N GLU A 66 -2.38 1.99 9.27
CA GLU A 66 -3.35 1.21 8.52
C GLU A 66 -2.86 1.08 7.07
N ALA A 67 -3.03 -0.10 6.47
CA ALA A 67 -2.67 -0.36 5.08
C ALA A 67 -3.80 -1.08 4.36
N PHE A 68 -4.12 -0.60 3.17
CA PHE A 68 -5.00 -1.26 2.21
C PHE A 68 -4.14 -1.87 1.11
N ALA A 69 -4.28 -3.18 0.90
CA ALA A 69 -3.59 -3.93 -0.11
C ALA A 69 -4.58 -4.71 -0.99
N MET A 70 -4.22 -4.92 -2.25
CA MET A 70 -5.04 -5.65 -3.21
C MET A 70 -4.17 -6.67 -3.92
N ASP A 71 -4.65 -7.91 -4.04
CA ASP A 71 -4.02 -8.92 -4.89
C ASP A 71 -4.32 -8.59 -6.35
N THR A 72 -3.32 -8.08 -7.07
CA THR A 72 -3.42 -7.70 -8.48
C THR A 72 -2.89 -8.77 -9.43
N ARG A 73 -2.50 -9.97 -8.94
CA ARG A 73 -1.88 -11.01 -9.80
C ARG A 73 -2.77 -11.43 -10.96
N ALA A 74 -4.08 -11.52 -10.74
CA ALA A 74 -5.03 -11.83 -11.81
C ALA A 74 -5.06 -10.72 -12.89
N LEU A 75 -5.02 -9.45 -12.48
CA LEU A 75 -4.94 -8.30 -13.40
C LEU A 75 -3.60 -8.29 -14.15
N GLU A 76 -2.50 -8.61 -13.47
CA GLU A 76 -1.17 -8.68 -14.07
C GLU A 76 -1.09 -9.73 -15.18
N VAL A 77 -1.71 -10.90 -14.99
CA VAL A 77 -1.82 -11.93 -16.04
C VAL A 77 -2.64 -11.43 -17.22
N LEU A 78 -3.81 -10.83 -16.97
CA LEU A 78 -4.67 -10.29 -18.03
C LEU A 78 -3.94 -9.20 -18.85
N CYS A 79 -3.21 -8.30 -18.19
CA CYS A 79 -2.46 -7.25 -18.86
C CYS A 79 -1.20 -7.75 -19.60
N ALA A 80 -0.72 -8.97 -19.32
CA ALA A 80 0.45 -9.55 -19.96
C ALA A 80 0.11 -10.39 -21.21
N GLU A 81 -1.09 -10.99 -21.26
CA GLU A 81 -1.54 -11.82 -22.38
C GLU A 81 -2.06 -10.98 -23.56
N ASP A 82 -2.64 -9.82 -23.30
CA ASP A 82 -3.02 -8.88 -24.34
C ASP A 82 -1.79 -8.05 -24.74
N GLY A 83 -1.33 -8.20 -25.99
CA GLY A 83 -0.18 -7.49 -26.58
C GLY A 83 -0.34 -5.95 -26.67
N CYS A 84 -0.56 -5.30 -25.53
CA CYS A 84 -0.77 -3.88 -25.38
C CYS A 84 0.57 -3.14 -25.47
N HIS A 85 1.04 -2.94 -26.71
CA HIS A 85 2.31 -2.29 -27.00
C HIS A 85 2.23 -0.76 -27.13
N THR A 86 1.11 -0.11 -26.81
CA THR A 86 1.03 1.35 -26.79
C THR A 86 0.07 1.85 -25.72
N CYS A 87 0.61 2.42 -24.64
CA CYS A 87 -0.15 3.21 -23.69
C CYS A 87 -0.58 4.53 -24.33
N ASN A 88 -1.82 4.58 -24.83
CA ASN A 88 -2.62 5.80 -24.82
C ASN A 88 -3.81 5.56 -23.88
N ASP A 89 -3.59 5.89 -22.61
CA ASP A 89 -4.49 6.27 -21.51
C ASP A 89 -5.81 5.53 -21.18
N TYR A 90 -6.36 4.59 -21.96
CA TYR A 90 -7.63 3.93 -21.59
C TYR A 90 -7.80 2.46 -22.05
N CYS A 91 -6.74 1.65 -22.08
CA CYS A 91 -6.88 0.21 -22.39
C CYS A 91 -6.84 -0.66 -21.13
N CYS A 92 -8.03 -0.91 -20.57
CA CYS A 92 -8.45 -2.17 -19.95
C CYS A 92 -9.91 -2.00 -19.50
N GLU A 93 -10.88 -2.11 -20.42
CA GLU A 93 -12.24 -2.46 -20.01
C GLU A 93 -12.22 -3.93 -19.59
N THR A 94 -11.85 -4.19 -18.33
CA THR A 94 -12.01 -5.52 -17.73
C THR A 94 -13.49 -5.87 -17.72
N LYS A 95 -13.92 -6.73 -18.65
CA LYS A 95 -15.12 -7.55 -18.48
C LYS A 95 -14.85 -8.57 -17.37
N LEU A 96 -14.88 -8.09 -16.14
CA LEU A 96 -14.98 -8.93 -14.96
C LEU A 96 -16.45 -9.32 -14.81
N ASP A 97 -16.85 -10.39 -15.50
CA ASP A 97 -18.08 -11.12 -15.17
C ASP A 97 -17.87 -11.83 -13.83
N ILE A 98 -17.98 -11.07 -12.74
CA ILE A 98 -18.14 -11.63 -11.39
C ILE A 98 -19.61 -12.00 -11.27
N GLN A 99 -19.88 -13.32 -11.19
CA GLN A 99 -21.21 -13.85 -10.91
C GLN A 99 -21.70 -13.47 -9.51
#